data_AF-H0T0T5-F1
#
_entry.id   AF-H0T0T5-F1
#
_cell.length_a   1.000
_cell.length_b   1.000
_cell.length_c   1.000
_cell.angle_alpha   90.00
_cell.angle_beta   90.00
_cell.angle_gamma   90.00
#
_symmetry.space_group_name_H-M   'P 1'
#
loop_
_entity.id
_entity.type
_entity.pdbx_description
1 polymer ?
#
loop_
_entity_poly.entity_id
_entity_poly.type
_entity_poly.pdbx_seq_one_letter_code
_entity_poly.pdbx_strand_id
1 'polypeptide(L)'
;MVFSLTWLAEVLEDAGLKVAEQPGWRSRGRAEMGTVKGVICHHTAGPGPDKGVMPSLGIITNGRPDLAGPLAQLGLGRDGTYFIVAAGRCNHAGVGMWQGLRNGNENFIGIEAENSGTANDPWPAVQLDAYRRGVAAILKKINADPVMCCGHKEYALPPGRKDDPTFDMNEFRSQVAAILAGTAPAPIIIPSIDEEKRPTLRRGARGDLVRQLQNDLRIEKIDGIFGAGTEAALREFQRQHNMVPDGIAGPKTWAALDASPGPALPPSPPPANAPDIQMLAARAAGPSSIDELKQMAANSPVTRINWRDRGAAPKGYVVGMALTFGRVYHKFKSGDAAALDMARKSSGNVNRDALAWYNDIFTAAGMSNAADGAETLRHLFVLMFGLGMRESSGHYCEGRDVTADNMTADTAEAGLFQMSFDANRASPLLGQIFARYKASPSGFLADFSVGVHCSSGNLENFGSGDGLDFQRLCKQCPAFAVEYAAVALRHIRKHWGPINRKKAEIRAECDALLAQVATAIDSNPALGPALQ
;
A
#
# COMPACT_ATOMS: atom_id res chain seq x y z
N MET A 1 -0.38 5.88 -33.04
CA MET A 1 -1.70 6.05 -33.67
C MET A 1 -2.72 6.26 -32.55
N VAL A 2 -3.65 7.20 -32.70
CA VAL A 2 -4.71 7.50 -31.72
C VAL A 2 -6.00 6.81 -32.20
N PHE A 3 -6.73 6.16 -31.30
CA PHE A 3 -7.98 5.44 -31.63
C PHE A 3 -9.22 6.34 -31.54
N SER A 4 -10.37 5.89 -32.06
CA SER A 4 -11.56 6.74 -32.23
C SER A 4 -12.33 7.10 -30.96
N LEU A 5 -12.21 6.33 -29.87
CA LEU A 5 -13.02 6.54 -28.66
C LEU A 5 -12.41 7.57 -27.68
N THR A 6 -11.65 8.54 -28.18
CA THR A 6 -11.08 9.62 -27.35
C THR A 6 -12.13 10.55 -26.73
N TRP A 7 -13.38 10.47 -27.18
CA TRP A 7 -14.52 11.22 -26.62
C TRP A 7 -15.07 10.61 -25.33
N LEU A 8 -14.64 9.40 -24.93
CA LEU A 8 -15.19 8.71 -23.75
C LEU A 8 -15.04 9.52 -22.46
N ALA A 9 -13.88 10.16 -22.27
CA ALA A 9 -13.62 10.97 -21.08
C ALA A 9 -14.61 12.13 -20.97
N GLU A 10 -14.67 12.96 -22.01
CA GLU A 10 -15.55 14.14 -22.10
C GLU A 10 -17.02 13.77 -21.90
N VAL A 11 -17.50 12.69 -22.55
CA VAL A 11 -18.91 12.26 -22.41
C VAL A 11 -19.27 11.85 -20.98
N LEU A 12 -18.35 11.21 -20.27
CA LEU A 12 -18.57 10.83 -18.87
C LEU A 12 -18.47 12.05 -17.94
N GLU A 13 -17.53 12.95 -18.20
CA GLU A 13 -17.39 14.21 -17.45
C GLU A 13 -18.61 15.12 -17.62
N ASP A 14 -19.15 15.27 -18.84
CA ASP A 14 -20.36 16.03 -19.15
C ASP A 14 -21.60 15.46 -18.47
N ALA A 15 -21.61 14.15 -18.21
CA ALA A 15 -22.65 13.50 -17.42
C ALA A 15 -22.50 13.71 -15.90
N GLY A 16 -21.51 14.52 -15.48
CA GLY A 16 -21.21 14.81 -14.08
C GLY A 16 -20.49 13.67 -13.35
N LEU A 17 -19.90 12.72 -14.08
CA LEU A 17 -19.26 11.53 -13.51
C LEU A 17 -17.80 11.79 -13.17
N LYS A 18 -17.29 10.98 -12.24
CA LYS A 18 -15.87 10.98 -11.84
C LYS A 18 -15.07 10.25 -12.91
N VAL A 19 -14.06 10.90 -13.49
CA VAL A 19 -13.23 10.32 -14.56
C VAL A 19 -11.74 10.39 -14.20
N ALA A 20 -11.02 9.30 -14.44
CA ALA A 20 -9.58 9.17 -14.25
C ALA A 20 -8.94 8.51 -15.49
N GLU A 21 -8.15 9.28 -16.23
CA GLU A 21 -7.48 8.78 -17.44
C GLU A 21 -6.24 7.92 -17.12
N GLN A 22 -6.15 6.70 -17.67
CA GLN A 22 -4.92 5.90 -17.58
C GLN A 22 -3.85 6.42 -18.53
N PRO A 23 -2.56 6.51 -18.13
CA PRO A 23 -1.49 6.92 -19.03
C PRO A 23 -1.54 6.15 -20.36
N GLY A 24 -1.49 6.83 -21.50
CA GLY A 24 -1.50 6.19 -22.83
C GLY A 24 -2.85 5.63 -23.32
N TRP A 25 -3.97 5.88 -22.62
CA TRP A 25 -5.29 5.34 -23.00
C TRP A 25 -5.74 5.69 -24.42
N ARG A 26 -5.45 6.91 -24.88
CA ARG A 26 -5.82 7.42 -26.23
C ARG A 26 -5.24 6.58 -27.37
N SER A 27 -4.11 5.90 -27.13
CA SER A 27 -3.43 5.02 -28.08
C SER A 27 -3.46 3.55 -27.66
N ARG A 28 -4.24 3.18 -26.63
CA ARG A 28 -4.36 1.80 -26.16
C ARG A 28 -5.59 1.13 -26.76
N GLY A 29 -5.39 -0.08 -27.25
CA GLY A 29 -6.40 -0.90 -27.92
C GLY A 29 -5.74 -2.04 -28.68
N ARG A 30 -6.51 -3.08 -29.02
CA ARG A 30 -6.04 -4.19 -29.86
C ARG A 30 -6.19 -3.91 -31.35
N ALA A 31 -7.12 -3.03 -31.70
CA ALA A 31 -7.45 -2.59 -33.05
C ALA A 31 -8.28 -1.30 -32.96
N GLU A 32 -8.59 -0.70 -34.11
CA GLU A 32 -9.61 0.35 -34.19
C GLU A 32 -10.98 -0.20 -33.78
N MET A 33 -11.80 0.63 -33.15
CA MET A 33 -13.16 0.24 -32.78
C MET A 33 -14.03 0.18 -34.05
N GLY A 34 -14.93 -0.81 -34.12
CA GLY A 34 -15.99 -0.78 -35.12
C GLY A 34 -17.04 0.29 -34.80
N THR A 35 -18.13 0.31 -35.55
CA THR A 35 -19.27 1.16 -35.20
C THR A 35 -19.82 0.73 -33.85
N VAL A 36 -19.68 1.58 -32.85
CA VAL A 36 -20.24 1.35 -31.52
C VAL A 36 -21.76 1.36 -31.60
N LYS A 37 -22.38 0.32 -31.06
CA LYS A 37 -23.83 0.08 -31.04
C LYS A 37 -24.40 0.02 -29.63
N GLY A 38 -23.58 -0.22 -28.62
CA GLY A 38 -24.05 -0.39 -27.25
C GLY A 38 -22.95 -0.52 -26.21
N VAL A 39 -23.34 -0.96 -25.02
CA VAL A 39 -22.45 -1.18 -23.87
C VAL A 39 -22.65 -2.60 -23.32
N ILE A 40 -21.54 -3.29 -22.98
CA ILE A 40 -21.59 -4.52 -22.19
C ILE A 40 -21.12 -4.22 -20.77
N CYS A 41 -21.99 -4.50 -19.82
CA CYS A 41 -21.71 -4.38 -18.40
C CYS A 41 -21.03 -5.64 -17.88
N HIS A 42 -19.95 -5.47 -17.14
CA HIS A 42 -19.21 -6.53 -16.47
C HIS A 42 -19.05 -6.24 -14.97
N HIS A 43 -18.68 -7.27 -14.23
CA HIS A 43 -17.98 -7.14 -12.96
C HIS A 43 -16.65 -7.89 -13.01
N THR A 44 -15.67 -7.41 -12.25
CA THR A 44 -14.28 -7.86 -12.39
C THR A 44 -14.01 -9.29 -11.89
N ALA A 45 -14.90 -9.84 -11.04
CA ALA A 45 -14.61 -10.99 -10.18
C ALA A 45 -13.29 -10.81 -9.39
N GLY A 46 -12.97 -9.55 -9.12
CA GLY A 46 -11.71 -9.12 -8.56
C GLY A 46 -11.66 -9.25 -7.05
N PRO A 47 -10.55 -8.81 -6.43
CA PRO A 47 -10.40 -8.84 -4.99
C PRO A 47 -11.52 -8.08 -4.27
N GLY A 48 -11.85 -8.52 -3.05
CA GLY A 48 -12.93 -7.97 -2.23
C GLY A 48 -12.78 -6.47 -1.90
N PRO A 49 -13.81 -5.89 -1.26
CA PRO A 49 -13.90 -4.44 -1.03
C PRO A 49 -12.78 -3.89 -0.14
N ASP A 50 -12.11 -4.72 0.65
CA ASP A 50 -10.97 -4.37 1.49
C ASP A 50 -9.68 -4.10 0.70
N LYS A 51 -9.63 -4.47 -0.59
CA LYS A 51 -8.44 -4.29 -1.45
C LYS A 51 -8.44 -2.99 -2.25
N GLY A 52 -9.41 -2.11 -2.02
CA GLY A 52 -9.47 -0.77 -2.58
C GLY A 52 -10.52 -0.59 -3.68
N VAL A 53 -10.49 0.59 -4.31
CA VAL A 53 -11.54 1.06 -5.21
C VAL A 53 -11.53 0.37 -6.58
N MET A 54 -10.35 0.06 -7.11
CA MET A 54 -10.16 -0.55 -8.43
C MET A 54 -8.89 -1.44 -8.48
N PRO A 55 -8.69 -2.43 -7.57
CA PRO A 55 -7.54 -3.32 -7.59
C PRO A 55 -7.35 -4.06 -8.94
N SER A 56 -8.43 -4.27 -9.70
CA SER A 56 -8.40 -4.95 -10.99
C SER A 56 -7.94 -4.05 -12.14
N LEU A 57 -7.68 -2.76 -11.92
CA LEU A 57 -7.29 -1.81 -12.98
C LEU A 57 -6.05 -2.26 -13.78
N GLY A 58 -5.06 -2.83 -13.09
CA GLY A 58 -3.86 -3.36 -13.74
C GLY A 58 -4.17 -4.53 -14.67
N ILE A 59 -5.05 -5.44 -14.26
CA ILE A 59 -5.50 -6.59 -15.06
C ILE A 59 -6.35 -6.11 -16.23
N ILE A 60 -7.25 -5.13 -16.03
CA ILE A 60 -8.07 -4.57 -17.12
C ILE A 60 -7.18 -3.87 -18.15
N THR A 61 -6.13 -3.19 -17.71
CA THR A 61 -5.20 -2.47 -18.59
C THR A 61 -4.30 -3.41 -19.39
N ASN A 62 -3.68 -4.38 -18.71
CA ASN A 62 -2.60 -5.19 -19.28
C ASN A 62 -3.05 -6.58 -19.76
N GLY A 63 -4.20 -7.04 -19.29
CA GLY A 63 -4.67 -8.41 -19.50
C GLY A 63 -4.17 -9.38 -18.45
N ARG A 64 -4.34 -10.64 -18.77
CA ARG A 64 -3.92 -11.81 -17.98
C ARG A 64 -3.22 -12.82 -18.90
N PRO A 65 -2.50 -13.82 -18.38
CA PRO A 65 -1.68 -14.71 -19.21
C PRO A 65 -2.44 -15.41 -20.35
N ASP A 66 -3.71 -15.74 -20.14
CA ASP A 66 -4.60 -16.37 -21.13
C ASP A 66 -5.33 -15.39 -22.05
N LEU A 67 -5.30 -14.08 -21.74
CA LEU A 67 -6.00 -13.06 -22.53
C LEU A 67 -5.28 -11.71 -22.47
N ALA A 68 -4.67 -11.34 -23.59
CA ALA A 68 -3.97 -10.07 -23.73
C ALA A 68 -4.92 -8.87 -23.56
N GLY A 69 -4.48 -7.87 -22.80
CA GLY A 69 -5.23 -6.63 -22.60
C GLY A 69 -5.13 -5.66 -23.79
N PRO A 70 -5.92 -4.57 -23.75
CA PRO A 70 -6.87 -4.21 -22.67
C PRO A 70 -8.13 -5.10 -22.65
N LEU A 71 -8.65 -5.37 -21.45
CA LEU A 71 -9.83 -6.20 -21.23
C LEU A 71 -11.14 -5.41 -21.14
N ALA A 72 -11.09 -4.08 -21.14
CA ALA A 72 -12.24 -3.20 -21.28
C ALA A 72 -11.78 -1.78 -21.63
N GLN A 73 -12.65 -0.98 -22.23
CA GLN A 73 -12.38 0.44 -22.46
C GLN A 73 -12.45 1.22 -21.15
N LEU A 74 -13.35 0.83 -20.25
CA LEU A 74 -13.62 1.50 -18.99
C LEU A 74 -13.49 0.52 -17.82
N GLY A 75 -12.82 0.96 -16.75
CA GLY A 75 -12.97 0.40 -15.42
C GLY A 75 -13.93 1.27 -14.59
N LEU A 76 -14.73 0.70 -13.71
CA LEU A 76 -15.59 1.45 -12.80
C LEU A 76 -15.34 1.07 -11.33
N GLY A 77 -14.72 1.98 -10.59
CA GLY A 77 -14.37 1.77 -9.20
C GLY A 77 -15.57 1.72 -8.26
N ARG A 78 -15.39 1.09 -7.09
CA ARG A 78 -16.42 0.97 -6.03
C ARG A 78 -16.99 2.31 -5.53
N ASP A 79 -16.31 3.40 -5.81
CA ASP A 79 -16.67 4.77 -5.42
C ASP A 79 -17.40 5.56 -6.51
N GLY A 80 -17.66 4.93 -7.67
CA GLY A 80 -18.23 5.55 -8.86
C GLY A 80 -17.21 6.21 -9.81
N THR A 81 -15.90 6.02 -9.63
CA THR A 81 -14.88 6.55 -10.55
C THR A 81 -14.72 5.70 -11.80
N TYR A 82 -14.93 6.31 -12.96
CA TYR A 82 -14.59 5.75 -14.25
C TYR A 82 -13.10 5.91 -14.55
N PHE A 83 -12.41 4.80 -14.72
CA PHE A 83 -11.04 4.76 -15.21
C PHE A 83 -11.05 4.56 -16.73
N ILE A 84 -10.56 5.54 -17.49
CA ILE A 84 -10.47 5.42 -18.95
C ILE A 84 -9.21 4.62 -19.28
N VAL A 85 -9.39 3.38 -19.74
CA VAL A 85 -8.30 2.43 -19.98
C VAL A 85 -7.84 2.48 -21.42
N ALA A 86 -8.77 2.50 -22.38
CA ALA A 86 -8.45 2.36 -23.80
C ALA A 86 -9.45 3.10 -24.70
N ALA A 87 -8.94 3.69 -25.78
CA ALA A 87 -9.74 4.31 -26.82
C ALA A 87 -10.00 3.38 -28.03
N GLY A 88 -9.31 2.24 -28.12
CA GLY A 88 -9.50 1.25 -29.18
C GLY A 88 -10.28 0.01 -28.72
N ARG A 89 -10.36 -0.99 -29.61
CA ARG A 89 -11.02 -2.27 -29.38
C ARG A 89 -10.40 -3.03 -28.20
N CYS A 90 -11.22 -3.53 -27.28
CA CYS A 90 -10.80 -4.33 -26.12
C CYS A 90 -11.28 -5.78 -26.20
N ASN A 91 -10.67 -6.67 -25.42
CA ASN A 91 -11.00 -8.10 -25.36
C ASN A 91 -11.92 -8.41 -24.16
N HIS A 92 -13.20 -8.06 -24.24
CA HIS A 92 -14.13 -8.10 -23.09
C HIS A 92 -15.33 -9.05 -23.27
N ALA A 93 -15.90 -9.14 -24.48
CA ALA A 93 -17.19 -9.77 -24.73
C ALA A 93 -17.10 -11.28 -25.03
N GLY A 94 -16.07 -11.70 -25.77
CA GLY A 94 -15.96 -13.07 -26.28
C GLY A 94 -17.14 -13.49 -27.18
N VAL A 95 -17.44 -14.80 -27.19
CA VAL A 95 -18.50 -15.38 -28.04
C VAL A 95 -19.89 -15.08 -27.50
N GLY A 96 -20.72 -14.39 -28.26
CA GLY A 96 -22.07 -14.06 -27.80
C GLY A 96 -22.97 -13.48 -28.87
N MET A 97 -24.14 -13.03 -28.46
CA MET A 97 -25.10 -12.32 -29.29
C MET A 97 -26.01 -11.46 -28.43
N TRP A 98 -26.19 -10.20 -28.81
CA TRP A 98 -27.22 -9.33 -28.24
C TRP A 98 -27.85 -8.48 -29.33
N GLN A 99 -29.19 -8.46 -29.41
CA GLN A 99 -29.93 -7.74 -30.45
C GLN A 99 -29.42 -8.04 -31.88
N GLY A 100 -29.09 -9.31 -32.15
CA GLY A 100 -28.55 -9.77 -33.43
C GLY A 100 -27.07 -9.48 -33.69
N LEU A 101 -26.37 -8.76 -32.80
CA LEU A 101 -24.96 -8.43 -32.93
C LEU A 101 -24.09 -9.49 -32.25
N ARG A 102 -23.17 -10.11 -33.01
CA ARG A 102 -22.25 -11.17 -32.54
C ARG A 102 -20.81 -10.70 -32.31
N ASN A 103 -20.50 -9.50 -32.75
CA ASN A 103 -19.18 -8.92 -32.78
C ASN A 103 -18.98 -7.99 -31.58
N GLY A 104 -19.12 -8.55 -30.38
CA GLY A 104 -19.19 -7.80 -29.12
C GLY A 104 -18.01 -6.85 -28.91
N ASN A 105 -16.79 -7.36 -29.10
CA ASN A 105 -15.58 -6.55 -28.96
C ASN A 105 -15.50 -5.41 -29.99
N GLU A 106 -16.08 -5.56 -31.19
CA GLU A 106 -16.08 -4.51 -32.22
C GLU A 106 -17.24 -3.51 -32.07
N ASN A 107 -18.37 -3.92 -31.50
CA ASN A 107 -19.60 -3.12 -31.50
C ASN A 107 -20.03 -2.61 -30.12
N PHE A 108 -19.42 -3.06 -29.03
CA PHE A 108 -19.81 -2.64 -27.69
C PHE A 108 -18.63 -2.06 -26.92
N ILE A 109 -18.89 -1.04 -26.13
CA ILE A 109 -17.96 -0.56 -25.11
C ILE A 109 -18.08 -1.50 -23.90
N GLY A 110 -16.97 -2.07 -23.44
CA GLY A 110 -16.90 -2.84 -22.20
C GLY A 110 -16.66 -1.95 -21.00
N ILE A 111 -17.44 -2.17 -19.93
CA ILE A 111 -17.24 -1.56 -18.62
C ILE A 111 -17.00 -2.67 -17.60
N GLU A 112 -15.78 -2.72 -17.06
CA GLU A 112 -15.39 -3.63 -15.98
C GLU A 112 -15.57 -2.92 -14.63
N ALA A 113 -16.67 -3.19 -13.94
CA ALA A 113 -16.95 -2.60 -12.65
C ALA A 113 -16.38 -3.45 -11.51
N GLU A 114 -15.63 -2.82 -10.60
CA GLU A 114 -14.96 -3.54 -9.53
C GLU A 114 -15.98 -4.11 -8.53
N ASN A 115 -16.08 -5.44 -8.54
CA ASN A 115 -16.90 -6.21 -7.60
C ASN A 115 -16.44 -7.68 -7.68
N SER A 116 -16.41 -8.38 -6.55
CA SER A 116 -15.99 -9.79 -6.49
C SER A 116 -17.01 -10.76 -7.05
N GLY A 117 -18.26 -10.34 -7.28
CA GLY A 117 -19.36 -11.20 -7.70
C GLY A 117 -19.96 -12.06 -6.57
N THR A 118 -19.41 -11.97 -5.36
CA THR A 118 -19.86 -12.76 -4.21
C THR A 118 -20.86 -11.99 -3.35
N ALA A 119 -21.68 -12.72 -2.58
CA ALA A 119 -22.66 -12.12 -1.66
C ALA A 119 -22.02 -11.20 -0.58
N ASN A 120 -20.73 -11.34 -0.31
CA ASN A 120 -20.00 -10.56 0.70
C ASN A 120 -19.46 -9.22 0.15
N ASP A 121 -19.67 -8.92 -1.13
CA ASP A 121 -19.28 -7.66 -1.77
C ASP A 121 -20.52 -7.00 -2.41
N PRO A 122 -21.43 -6.43 -1.60
CA PRO A 122 -22.62 -5.77 -2.12
C PRO A 122 -22.23 -4.56 -2.97
N TRP A 123 -22.97 -4.33 -4.06
CA TRP A 123 -22.76 -3.19 -4.94
C TRP A 123 -23.01 -1.87 -4.20
N PRO A 124 -22.00 -0.99 -4.06
CA PRO A 124 -22.22 0.33 -3.48
C PRO A 124 -23.21 1.14 -4.32
N ALA A 125 -24.17 1.80 -3.65
CA ALA A 125 -25.19 2.60 -4.33
C ALA A 125 -24.59 3.68 -5.25
N VAL A 126 -23.47 4.29 -4.82
CA VAL A 126 -22.73 5.28 -5.61
C VAL A 126 -22.10 4.68 -6.87
N GLN A 127 -21.62 3.43 -6.80
CA GLN A 127 -21.08 2.73 -7.97
C GLN A 127 -22.20 2.42 -8.96
N LEU A 128 -23.36 1.93 -8.50
CA LEU A 128 -24.49 1.61 -9.38
C LEU A 128 -25.12 2.84 -10.04
N ASP A 129 -25.28 3.95 -9.31
CA ASP A 129 -25.78 5.20 -9.90
C ASP A 129 -24.80 5.72 -10.97
N ALA A 130 -23.49 5.75 -10.66
CA ALA A 130 -22.47 6.13 -11.64
C ALA A 130 -22.49 5.20 -12.87
N TYR A 131 -22.65 3.89 -12.65
CA TYR A 131 -22.73 2.89 -13.73
C TYR A 131 -23.88 3.21 -14.69
N ARG A 132 -25.08 3.40 -14.15
CA ARG A 132 -26.30 3.66 -14.94
C ARG A 132 -26.17 4.99 -15.70
N ARG A 133 -25.63 6.02 -15.07
CA ARG A 133 -25.42 7.34 -15.70
C ARG A 133 -24.36 7.30 -16.78
N GLY A 134 -23.26 6.58 -16.58
CA GLY A 134 -22.22 6.44 -17.59
C GLY A 134 -22.71 5.67 -18.81
N VAL A 135 -23.48 4.59 -18.59
CA VAL A 135 -24.18 3.89 -19.67
C VAL A 135 -25.12 4.82 -20.41
N ALA A 136 -25.98 5.57 -19.70
CA ALA A 136 -26.90 6.52 -20.32
C ALA A 136 -26.16 7.57 -21.16
N ALA A 137 -25.06 8.15 -20.64
CA ALA A 137 -24.26 9.14 -21.35
C ALA A 137 -23.66 8.59 -22.64
N ILE A 138 -23.11 7.37 -22.59
CA ILE A 138 -22.55 6.69 -23.77
C ILE A 138 -23.64 6.40 -24.79
N LEU A 139 -24.78 5.83 -24.36
CA LEU A 139 -25.91 5.53 -25.25
C LEU A 139 -26.45 6.80 -25.92
N LYS A 140 -26.56 7.89 -25.15
CA LYS A 140 -26.94 9.22 -25.69
C LYS A 140 -25.94 9.70 -26.74
N LYS A 141 -24.62 9.60 -26.47
CA LYS A 141 -23.57 10.01 -27.41
C LYS A 141 -23.65 9.25 -28.74
N ILE A 142 -23.92 7.95 -28.69
CA ILE A 142 -23.99 7.10 -29.89
C ILE A 142 -25.39 7.00 -30.49
N ASN A 143 -26.37 7.72 -29.93
CA ASN A 143 -27.79 7.70 -30.33
C ASN A 143 -28.40 6.29 -30.31
N ALA A 144 -28.23 5.57 -29.20
CA ALA A 144 -28.75 4.22 -28.98
C ALA A 144 -29.77 4.16 -27.85
N ASP A 145 -30.69 3.20 -27.95
CA ASP A 145 -31.72 2.91 -26.95
C ASP A 145 -31.16 2.11 -25.75
N PRO A 146 -31.69 2.26 -24.52
CA PRO A 146 -31.33 1.44 -23.35
C PRO A 146 -31.27 -0.07 -23.58
N VAL A 147 -32.05 -0.61 -24.52
CA VAL A 147 -31.98 -2.02 -24.91
C VAL A 147 -30.59 -2.42 -25.39
N MET A 148 -29.78 -1.49 -25.89
CA MET A 148 -28.40 -1.72 -26.33
C MET A 148 -27.38 -1.81 -25.19
N CYS A 149 -27.83 -1.76 -23.93
CA CYS A 149 -27.04 -2.11 -22.76
C CYS A 149 -27.38 -3.53 -22.28
N CYS A 150 -26.41 -4.43 -22.27
CA CYS A 150 -26.60 -5.79 -21.76
C CYS A 150 -25.53 -6.17 -20.73
N GLY A 151 -25.88 -7.09 -19.84
CA GLY A 151 -24.89 -7.78 -19.03
C GLY A 151 -24.12 -8.79 -19.88
N HIS A 152 -22.87 -9.07 -19.53
CA HIS A 152 -22.11 -10.12 -20.19
C HIS A 152 -22.81 -11.48 -20.13
N LYS A 153 -23.53 -11.77 -19.03
CA LYS A 153 -24.40 -12.95 -18.86
C LYS A 153 -25.53 -13.05 -19.87
N GLU A 154 -26.02 -11.92 -20.38
CA GLU A 154 -27.08 -11.85 -21.38
C GLU A 154 -26.52 -11.93 -22.80
N TYR A 155 -25.32 -11.38 -23.02
CA TYR A 155 -24.62 -11.45 -24.29
C TYR A 155 -24.01 -12.85 -24.55
N ALA A 156 -23.44 -13.47 -23.52
CA ALA A 156 -22.59 -14.64 -23.65
C ALA A 156 -23.33 -15.89 -24.17
N LEU A 157 -22.74 -16.55 -25.16
CA LEU A 157 -23.19 -17.86 -25.65
C LEU A 157 -22.12 -18.95 -25.36
N PRO A 158 -22.53 -20.18 -25.01
CA PRO A 158 -23.91 -20.56 -24.67
C PRO A 158 -24.41 -19.86 -23.40
N PRO A 159 -25.74 -19.73 -23.20
CA PRO A 159 -26.28 -19.14 -21.98
C PRO A 159 -25.74 -19.83 -20.73
N GLY A 160 -25.41 -19.06 -19.69
CA GLY A 160 -24.77 -19.56 -18.47
C GLY A 160 -23.24 -19.66 -18.52
N ARG A 161 -22.59 -19.39 -19.66
CA ARG A 161 -21.11 -19.27 -19.76
C ARG A 161 -20.56 -18.15 -18.87
N LYS A 162 -21.36 -17.12 -18.63
CA LYS A 162 -21.03 -15.93 -17.85
C LYS A 162 -22.20 -15.60 -16.94
N ASP A 163 -21.87 -15.11 -15.75
CA ASP A 163 -22.80 -14.67 -14.70
C ASP A 163 -22.68 -13.16 -14.41
N ASP A 164 -21.71 -12.48 -15.01
CA ASP A 164 -21.45 -11.06 -14.81
C ASP A 164 -22.38 -10.14 -15.64
N PRO A 165 -22.83 -9.00 -15.09
CA PRO A 165 -22.74 -8.55 -13.70
C PRO A 165 -23.83 -9.22 -12.83
N THR A 166 -23.65 -9.24 -11.51
CA THR A 166 -24.57 -9.95 -10.60
C THR A 166 -25.90 -9.24 -10.34
N PHE A 167 -26.06 -7.96 -10.71
CA PHE A 167 -27.32 -7.22 -10.58
C PHE A 167 -28.35 -7.53 -11.68
N ASP A 168 -29.61 -7.19 -11.46
CA ASP A 168 -30.70 -7.35 -12.44
C ASP A 168 -30.53 -6.34 -13.60
N MET A 169 -30.37 -6.88 -14.81
CA MET A 169 -30.15 -6.07 -16.01
C MET A 169 -31.43 -5.43 -16.58
N ASN A 170 -32.61 -5.99 -16.32
CA ASN A 170 -33.89 -5.37 -16.69
C ASN A 170 -34.14 -4.13 -15.83
N GLU A 171 -33.95 -4.26 -14.51
CA GLU A 171 -34.02 -3.12 -13.61
C GLU A 171 -32.95 -2.07 -13.97
N PHE A 172 -31.72 -2.50 -14.23
CA PHE A 172 -30.64 -1.61 -14.64
C PHE A 172 -30.99 -0.83 -15.91
N ARG A 173 -31.47 -1.49 -16.97
CA ARG A 173 -31.91 -0.83 -18.20
C ARG A 173 -33.08 0.12 -17.97
N SER A 174 -34.04 -0.24 -17.13
CA SER A 174 -35.15 0.64 -16.76
C SER A 174 -34.66 1.95 -16.12
N GLN A 175 -33.70 1.85 -15.20
CA GLN A 175 -33.08 3.03 -14.58
C GLN A 175 -32.25 3.86 -15.59
N VAL A 176 -31.53 3.21 -16.51
CA VAL A 176 -30.84 3.90 -17.62
C VAL A 176 -31.85 4.66 -18.49
N ALA A 177 -32.99 4.03 -18.82
CA ALA A 177 -34.07 4.67 -19.59
C ALA A 177 -34.64 5.89 -18.86
N ALA A 178 -34.87 5.78 -17.54
CA ALA A 178 -35.32 6.90 -16.72
C ALA A 178 -34.30 8.06 -16.70
N ILE A 179 -33.00 7.77 -16.66
CA ILE A 179 -31.95 8.80 -16.75
C ILE A 179 -31.98 9.49 -18.11
N LEU A 180 -32.07 8.74 -19.20
CA LEU A 180 -32.16 9.31 -20.56
C LEU A 180 -33.42 10.15 -20.75
N ALA A 181 -34.54 9.75 -20.14
CA ALA A 181 -35.80 10.48 -20.16
C ALA A 181 -35.83 11.69 -19.20
N GLY A 182 -34.80 11.86 -18.36
CA GLY A 182 -34.75 12.92 -17.34
C GLY A 182 -35.75 12.73 -16.20
N THR A 183 -36.31 11.54 -16.03
CA THR A 183 -37.28 11.20 -14.97
C THR A 183 -36.64 10.54 -13.76
N ALA A 184 -35.40 10.07 -13.88
CA ALA A 184 -34.62 9.62 -12.74
C ALA A 184 -34.32 10.79 -11.78
N PRO A 185 -34.21 10.55 -10.47
CA PRO A 185 -33.70 11.53 -9.54
C PRO A 185 -32.41 12.14 -10.07
N ALA A 186 -32.27 13.46 -9.89
CA ALA A 186 -31.02 14.14 -10.19
C ALA A 186 -29.87 13.38 -9.50
N PRO A 187 -28.68 13.28 -10.14
CA PRO A 187 -27.54 12.72 -9.44
C PRO A 187 -27.37 13.48 -8.13
N ILE A 188 -26.81 12.84 -7.11
CA ILE A 188 -26.19 13.61 -6.04
C ILE A 188 -24.96 14.25 -6.66
N ILE A 189 -25.19 15.40 -7.31
CA ILE A 189 -24.15 16.23 -7.88
C ILE A 189 -23.41 16.79 -6.68
N ILE A 190 -22.14 16.41 -6.55
CA ILE A 190 -21.25 17.12 -5.64
C ILE A 190 -21.14 18.54 -6.23
N PRO A 191 -21.70 19.57 -5.57
CA PRO A 191 -21.79 20.90 -6.18
C PRO A 191 -20.41 21.36 -6.66
N SER A 192 -20.36 21.96 -7.85
CA SER A 192 -19.07 22.32 -8.46
C SER A 192 -18.29 23.32 -7.62
N ILE A 193 -18.98 24.09 -6.77
CA ILE A 193 -18.44 25.03 -5.80
C ILE A 193 -19.16 24.89 -4.44
N ASP A 194 -18.47 25.20 -3.35
CA ASP A 194 -19.07 25.32 -2.02
C ASP A 194 -19.58 26.76 -1.72
N GLU A 195 -20.04 26.98 -0.49
CA GLU A 195 -20.56 28.29 -0.06
C GLU A 195 -19.49 29.40 -0.05
N GLU A 196 -18.22 29.04 0.11
CA GLU A 196 -17.06 29.93 0.00
C GLU A 196 -16.54 30.06 -1.45
N LYS A 197 -17.27 29.52 -2.42
CA LYS A 197 -16.94 29.48 -3.86
C LYS A 197 -15.67 28.67 -4.19
N ARG A 198 -15.23 27.75 -3.32
CA ARG A 198 -14.15 26.79 -3.59
C ARG A 198 -14.65 25.68 -4.52
N PRO A 199 -13.94 25.37 -5.62
CA PRO A 199 -14.31 24.28 -6.51
C PRO A 199 -14.22 22.92 -5.82
N THR A 200 -15.02 21.98 -6.30
CA THR A 200 -14.89 20.56 -5.94
C THR A 200 -13.60 19.98 -6.52
N LEU A 201 -12.74 19.41 -5.66
CA LEU A 201 -11.47 18.81 -6.07
C LEU A 201 -11.54 17.28 -6.10
N ARG A 202 -10.87 16.68 -7.10
CA ARG A 202 -10.81 15.23 -7.32
C ARG A 202 -9.49 14.84 -7.98
N ARG A 203 -9.21 13.53 -8.10
CA ARG A 203 -7.98 13.03 -8.74
C ARG A 203 -7.80 13.68 -10.12
N GLY A 204 -6.58 14.16 -10.40
CA GLY A 204 -6.24 14.92 -11.59
C GLY A 204 -6.26 16.44 -11.40
N ALA A 205 -6.97 16.96 -10.39
CA ALA A 205 -6.94 18.38 -10.06
C ALA A 205 -5.53 18.84 -9.66
N ARG A 206 -5.22 20.10 -9.94
CA ARG A 206 -3.93 20.70 -9.60
C ARG A 206 -4.10 22.14 -9.14
N GLY A 207 -3.13 22.67 -8.42
CA GLY A 207 -3.05 24.08 -8.03
C GLY A 207 -3.22 24.32 -6.54
N ASP A 208 -3.36 25.58 -6.15
CA ASP A 208 -3.22 26.01 -4.75
C ASP A 208 -4.32 25.47 -3.85
N LEU A 209 -5.53 25.27 -4.36
CA LEU A 209 -6.61 24.63 -3.61
C LEU A 209 -6.34 23.14 -3.35
N VAL A 210 -5.62 22.47 -4.25
CA VAL A 210 -5.14 21.11 -3.97
C VAL A 210 -4.04 21.15 -2.93
N ARG A 211 -3.17 22.17 -2.93
CA ARG A 211 -2.18 22.35 -1.87
C ARG A 211 -2.83 22.59 -0.51
N GLN A 212 -3.87 23.42 -0.48
CA GLN A 212 -4.70 23.67 0.70
C GLN A 212 -5.37 22.38 1.15
N LEU A 213 -6.06 21.66 0.27
CA LEU A 213 -6.65 20.36 0.61
C LEU A 213 -5.60 19.38 1.14
N GLN A 214 -4.44 19.29 0.51
CA GLN A 214 -3.34 18.45 0.97
C GLN A 214 -2.85 18.87 2.36
N ASN A 215 -2.78 20.18 2.63
CA ASN A 215 -2.44 20.74 3.93
C ASN A 215 -3.49 20.40 4.99
N ASP A 216 -4.77 20.59 4.68
CA ASP A 216 -5.90 20.35 5.60
C ASP A 216 -6.06 18.86 5.90
N LEU A 217 -5.77 18.00 4.91
CA LEU A 217 -5.63 16.55 5.07
C LEU A 217 -4.31 16.09 5.71
N ARG A 218 -3.42 17.04 6.05
CA ARG A 218 -2.12 16.82 6.70
C ARG A 218 -1.18 15.89 5.91
N ILE A 219 -1.23 16.00 4.59
CA ILE A 219 -0.33 15.29 3.68
C ILE A 219 1.02 16.01 3.70
N GLU A 220 2.06 15.34 4.18
CA GLU A 220 3.38 15.97 4.40
C GLU A 220 4.04 16.50 3.12
N LYS A 221 3.79 15.88 1.96
CA LYS A 221 4.27 16.39 0.68
C LYS A 221 3.14 17.10 -0.04
N ILE A 222 3.14 18.42 0.08
CA ILE A 222 2.23 19.30 -0.63
C ILE A 222 2.84 19.61 -2.00
N ASP A 223 2.46 18.83 -3.01
CA ASP A 223 2.89 19.03 -4.39
C ASP A 223 1.86 19.77 -5.26
N GLY A 224 0.65 20.00 -4.74
CA GLY A 224 -0.46 20.63 -5.44
C GLY A 224 -1.03 19.77 -6.55
N ILE A 225 -0.80 18.45 -6.52
CA ILE A 225 -1.34 17.49 -7.48
C ILE A 225 -2.23 16.51 -6.74
N PHE A 226 -3.51 16.47 -7.12
CA PHE A 226 -4.48 15.55 -6.53
C PHE A 226 -4.26 14.18 -7.17
N GLY A 227 -3.25 13.47 -6.68
CA GLY A 227 -2.92 12.12 -7.11
C GLY A 227 -3.59 11.05 -6.26
N ALA A 228 -3.15 9.81 -6.43
CA ALA A 228 -3.65 8.68 -5.65
C ALA A 228 -3.47 8.84 -4.14
N GLY A 229 -2.36 9.46 -3.71
CA GLY A 229 -2.08 9.73 -2.30
C GLY A 229 -3.05 10.74 -1.68
N THR A 230 -3.33 11.85 -2.38
CA THR A 230 -4.31 12.86 -1.94
C THR A 230 -5.71 12.29 -1.83
N GLU A 231 -6.11 11.49 -2.83
CA GLU A 231 -7.40 10.82 -2.79
C GLU A 231 -7.51 9.83 -1.61
N ALA A 232 -6.48 9.02 -1.38
CA ALA A 232 -6.48 8.04 -0.29
C ALA A 232 -6.60 8.72 1.08
N ALA A 233 -5.82 9.79 1.31
CA ALA A 233 -5.89 10.59 2.53
C ALA A 233 -7.26 11.26 2.71
N LEU A 234 -7.84 11.77 1.62
CA LEU A 234 -9.17 12.36 1.65
C LEU A 234 -10.26 11.35 2.00
N ARG A 235 -10.19 10.13 1.44
CA ARG A 235 -11.12 9.04 1.78
C ARG A 235 -11.00 8.62 3.23
N GLU A 236 -9.78 8.63 3.77
CA GLU A 236 -9.54 8.34 5.17
C GLU A 236 -10.18 9.40 6.06
N PHE A 237 -9.93 10.67 5.78
CA PHE A 237 -10.59 11.79 6.44
C PHE A 237 -12.12 11.68 6.39
N GLN A 238 -12.67 11.40 5.21
CA GLN A 238 -14.10 11.19 5.04
C GLN A 238 -14.64 10.02 5.88
N ARG A 239 -13.90 8.90 5.96
CA ARG A 239 -14.26 7.76 6.81
C ARG A 239 -14.28 8.14 8.30
N GLN A 240 -13.26 8.87 8.76
CA GLN A 240 -13.13 9.32 10.15
C GLN A 240 -14.22 10.33 10.55
N HIS A 241 -14.89 10.95 9.59
CA HIS A 241 -15.97 11.91 9.80
C HIS A 241 -17.34 11.35 9.39
N ASN A 242 -17.48 10.03 9.30
CA ASN A 242 -18.73 9.34 8.95
C ASN A 242 -19.36 9.82 7.64
N MET A 243 -18.53 10.33 6.73
CA MET A 243 -18.94 10.69 5.37
C MET A 243 -18.74 9.49 4.45
N VAL A 244 -19.35 9.57 3.26
CA VAL A 244 -19.05 8.62 2.18
C VAL A 244 -17.57 8.83 1.80
N PRO A 245 -16.69 7.81 1.93
CA PRO A 245 -15.27 7.95 1.64
C PRO A 245 -15.03 7.88 0.14
N ASP A 246 -15.53 8.88 -0.57
CA ASP A 246 -15.68 8.92 -2.02
C ASP A 246 -14.49 9.58 -2.75
N GLY A 247 -13.53 10.11 -1.99
CA GLY A 247 -12.27 10.67 -2.47
C GLY A 247 -12.43 12.01 -3.18
N ILE A 248 -13.49 12.76 -2.90
CA ILE A 248 -13.78 14.07 -3.50
C ILE A 248 -13.95 15.15 -2.44
N ALA A 249 -13.21 16.24 -2.60
CA ALA A 249 -13.32 17.39 -1.70
C ALA A 249 -14.41 18.30 -2.24
N GLY A 250 -15.66 17.95 -1.94
CA GLY A 250 -16.85 18.76 -2.24
C GLY A 250 -17.32 19.59 -1.04
N PRO A 251 -18.43 20.34 -1.14
CA PRO A 251 -18.88 21.27 -0.10
C PRO A 251 -19.00 20.66 1.30
N LYS A 252 -19.49 19.43 1.42
CA LYS A 252 -19.57 18.74 2.72
C LYS A 252 -18.20 18.41 3.29
N THR A 253 -17.24 18.06 2.43
CA THR A 253 -15.87 17.77 2.84
C THR A 253 -15.12 19.04 3.18
N TRP A 254 -15.30 20.12 2.41
CA TRP A 254 -14.79 21.45 2.73
C TRP A 254 -15.33 21.95 4.08
N ALA A 255 -16.64 21.93 4.28
CA ALA A 255 -17.25 22.29 5.56
C ALA A 255 -16.74 21.43 6.73
N ALA A 256 -16.49 20.13 6.50
CA ALA A 256 -15.90 19.26 7.52
C ALA A 256 -14.43 19.57 7.80
N LEU A 257 -13.65 19.96 6.78
CA LEU A 257 -12.26 20.40 6.94
C LEU A 257 -12.22 21.73 7.73
N ASP A 258 -13.16 22.64 7.46
CA ASP A 258 -13.27 23.93 8.15
C ASP A 258 -13.78 23.80 9.60
N ALA A 259 -14.71 22.86 9.85
CA ALA A 259 -15.30 22.60 11.17
C ALA A 259 -14.41 21.73 12.07
N SER A 260 -13.44 21.02 11.49
CA SER A 260 -12.37 20.29 12.19
C SER A 260 -11.00 20.93 11.95
N PRO A 261 -10.77 22.22 12.31
CA PRO A 261 -9.43 22.73 12.39
C PRO A 261 -8.80 22.04 13.61
N GLY A 262 -8.09 20.94 13.40
CA GLY A 262 -7.33 20.35 14.51
C GLY A 262 -6.41 21.41 15.12
N PRO A 263 -5.97 21.26 16.38
CA PRO A 263 -5.51 22.36 17.22
C PRO A 263 -4.56 23.28 16.45
N ALA A 264 -4.91 24.56 16.42
CA ALA A 264 -4.20 25.58 15.66
C ALA A 264 -2.69 25.48 15.92
N LEU A 265 -1.90 25.45 14.84
CA LEU A 265 -0.51 25.90 14.94
C LEU A 265 -0.54 27.36 15.45
N PRO A 266 0.39 27.77 16.32
CA PRO A 266 0.45 29.17 16.75
C PRO A 266 0.63 30.07 15.52
N PRO A 267 0.09 31.30 15.52
CA PRO A 267 0.16 32.19 14.38
C PRO A 267 1.63 32.51 14.03
N SER A 268 1.90 32.68 12.73
CA SER A 268 3.22 33.14 12.26
C SER A 268 3.58 34.48 12.90
N PRO A 269 4.86 34.72 13.24
CA PRO A 269 5.23 35.88 14.04
C PRO A 269 5.03 37.19 13.25
N PRO A 270 4.62 38.29 13.92
CA PRO A 270 4.75 39.64 13.36
C PRO A 270 6.25 40.00 13.22
N PRO A 271 6.61 40.99 12.39
CA PRO A 271 8.01 41.26 12.10
C PRO A 271 8.75 41.66 13.38
N ALA A 272 9.92 41.03 13.56
CA ALA A 272 10.97 41.28 14.54
C ALA A 272 10.57 42.05 15.82
N ASN A 273 10.43 41.33 16.94
CA ASN A 273 11.05 41.71 18.21
C ASN A 273 11.09 40.53 19.20
N ALA A 274 12.33 40.19 19.62
CA ALA A 274 12.84 39.34 20.71
C ALA A 274 12.27 37.91 20.95
N PRO A 275 13.13 36.87 21.13
CA PRO A 275 12.70 35.48 21.25
C PRO A 275 12.37 35.05 22.69
N ASP A 276 11.37 34.19 22.83
CA ASP A 276 10.96 33.57 24.09
C ASP A 276 11.72 32.24 24.30
N ILE A 277 12.51 32.17 25.38
CA ILE A 277 13.58 31.17 25.60
C ILE A 277 13.05 29.76 25.95
N GLN A 278 11.78 29.62 26.38
CA GLN A 278 11.24 28.35 26.85
C GLN A 278 10.84 27.35 25.76
N MET A 279 10.39 27.81 24.58
CA MET A 279 9.91 26.90 23.52
C MET A 279 11.06 26.30 22.68
N LEU A 280 12.24 26.93 22.69
CA LEU A 280 13.47 26.40 22.09
C LEU A 280 14.04 25.20 22.88
N ALA A 281 13.78 25.13 24.19
CA ALA A 281 14.28 24.05 25.05
C ALA A 281 13.59 22.69 24.79
N ALA A 282 12.29 22.68 24.48
CA ALA A 282 11.54 21.43 24.26
C ALA A 282 11.84 20.76 22.90
N ARG A 283 12.11 21.54 21.84
CA ARG A 283 12.54 20.99 20.54
C ARG A 283 13.98 20.45 20.55
N ALA A 284 14.77 20.80 21.57
CA ALA A 284 16.13 20.31 21.75
C ALA A 284 16.22 19.01 22.57
N ALA A 285 15.14 18.57 23.24
CA ALA A 285 15.21 17.52 24.26
C ALA A 285 15.03 16.07 23.75
N GLY A 286 14.60 15.86 22.50
CA GLY A 286 14.33 14.51 21.96
C GLY A 286 13.19 13.77 22.69
N PRO A 287 12.88 12.52 22.29
CA PRO A 287 11.89 11.67 22.99
C PRO A 287 12.32 11.43 24.44
N SER A 288 11.38 11.62 25.38
CA SER A 288 11.56 11.42 26.83
C SER A 288 10.90 10.14 27.36
N SER A 289 10.05 9.49 26.56
CA SER A 289 9.37 8.23 26.89
C SER A 289 9.38 7.22 25.74
N ILE A 290 9.07 5.96 26.06
CA ILE A 290 8.94 4.90 25.04
C ILE A 290 7.80 5.21 24.06
N ASP A 291 6.69 5.79 24.53
CA ASP A 291 5.57 6.16 23.66
C ASP A 291 5.93 7.28 22.69
N GLU A 292 6.72 8.26 23.12
CA GLU A 292 7.25 9.30 22.23
C GLU A 292 8.23 8.71 21.20
N LEU A 293 9.03 7.72 21.59
CA LEU A 293 9.92 7.01 20.67
C LEU A 293 9.12 6.18 19.64
N LYS A 294 8.02 5.55 20.07
CA LYS A 294 7.07 4.86 19.18
C LYS A 294 6.44 5.85 18.20
N GLN A 295 5.96 6.99 18.67
CA GLN A 295 5.37 8.05 17.84
C GLN A 295 6.37 8.60 16.83
N MET A 296 7.62 8.85 17.25
CA MET A 296 8.70 9.27 16.38
C MET A 296 8.94 8.26 15.25
N ALA A 297 9.04 6.96 15.57
CA ALA A 297 9.22 5.91 14.56
C ALA A 297 7.99 5.77 13.65
N ALA A 298 6.80 5.79 14.24
CA ALA A 298 5.50 5.72 13.57
C ALA A 298 5.25 6.86 12.57
N ASN A 299 5.81 8.03 12.84
CA ASN A 299 5.66 9.21 12.00
C ASN A 299 6.88 9.45 11.11
N SER A 300 7.91 8.61 11.20
CA SER A 300 9.10 8.72 10.38
C SER A 300 8.79 8.52 8.88
N PRO A 301 9.59 9.12 7.99
CA PRO A 301 9.47 8.91 6.54
C PRO A 301 9.57 7.44 6.12
N VAL A 302 10.17 6.58 6.97
CA VAL A 302 10.32 5.13 6.72
C VAL A 302 8.98 4.45 6.46
N THR A 303 7.91 4.86 7.14
CA THR A 303 6.55 4.32 6.96
C THR A 303 5.95 4.59 5.57
N ARG A 304 6.56 5.50 4.80
CA ARG A 304 6.08 5.97 3.49
C ARG A 304 6.99 5.56 2.35
N ILE A 305 8.08 4.85 2.65
CA ILE A 305 8.94 4.26 1.62
C ILE A 305 8.13 3.23 0.86
N ASN A 306 8.12 3.35 -0.47
CA ASN A 306 7.63 2.29 -1.34
C ASN A 306 8.77 1.31 -1.62
N TRP A 307 8.78 0.19 -0.91
CA TRP A 307 9.76 -0.88 -1.07
C TRP A 307 9.48 -1.65 -2.36
N ARG A 308 10.51 -1.88 -3.17
CA ARG A 308 10.40 -2.47 -4.50
C ARG A 308 9.78 -3.86 -4.44
N ASP A 309 8.72 -4.05 -5.21
CA ASP A 309 7.91 -5.28 -5.29
C ASP A 309 7.27 -5.69 -3.94
N ARG A 310 7.17 -4.77 -2.99
CA ARG A 310 6.70 -5.04 -1.62
C ARG A 310 5.72 -3.99 -1.09
N GLY A 311 5.75 -2.76 -1.61
CA GLY A 311 4.85 -1.70 -1.17
C GLY A 311 5.33 -0.99 0.09
N ALA A 312 4.42 -0.34 0.80
CA ALA A 312 4.74 0.31 2.06
C ALA A 312 4.97 -0.72 3.18
N ALA A 313 5.93 -0.45 4.05
CA ALA A 313 6.13 -1.28 5.23
C ALA A 313 4.98 -1.11 6.23
N PRO A 314 4.53 -2.18 6.91
CA PRO A 314 3.59 -2.05 8.02
C PRO A 314 4.11 -1.07 9.07
N LYS A 315 3.23 -0.24 9.63
CA LYS A 315 3.62 0.74 10.66
C LYS A 315 4.25 0.07 11.88
N GLY A 316 3.69 -1.08 12.30
CA GLY A 316 4.22 -1.89 13.39
C GLY A 316 5.62 -2.42 13.12
N TYR A 317 5.95 -2.77 11.87
CA TYR A 317 7.29 -3.17 11.49
C TYR A 317 8.31 -2.04 11.71
N VAL A 318 7.98 -0.83 11.28
CA VAL A 318 8.89 0.33 11.44
C VAL A 318 9.11 0.67 12.92
N VAL A 319 8.03 0.72 13.71
CA VAL A 319 8.09 0.98 15.14
C VAL A 319 8.88 -0.12 15.86
N GLY A 320 8.57 -1.39 15.59
CA GLY A 320 9.22 -2.53 16.22
C GLY A 320 10.73 -2.63 15.91
N MET A 321 11.12 -2.35 14.67
CA MET A 321 12.54 -2.29 14.27
C MET A 321 13.28 -1.15 15.00
N ALA A 322 12.65 0.02 15.13
CA ALA A 322 13.23 1.15 15.85
C ALA A 322 13.39 0.87 17.36
N LEU A 323 12.38 0.29 18.01
CA LEU A 323 12.44 -0.10 19.43
C LEU A 323 13.53 -1.16 19.67
N THR A 324 13.63 -2.14 18.77
CA THR A 324 14.63 -3.20 18.89
C THR A 324 16.04 -2.66 18.64
N PHE A 325 16.22 -1.76 17.68
CA PHE A 325 17.49 -1.03 17.53
C PHE A 325 17.83 -0.28 18.82
N GLY A 326 16.88 0.42 19.43
CA GLY A 326 17.11 1.12 20.69
C GLY A 326 17.57 0.20 21.82
N ARG A 327 16.90 -0.95 21.98
CA ARG A 327 17.31 -2.02 22.92
C ARG A 327 18.76 -2.47 22.66
N VAL A 328 19.09 -2.74 21.40
CA VAL A 328 20.43 -3.21 21.00
C VAL A 328 21.49 -2.12 21.14
N TYR A 329 21.16 -0.87 20.84
CA TYR A 329 22.05 0.27 21.01
C TYR A 329 22.40 0.48 22.49
N HIS A 330 21.42 0.37 23.38
CA HIS A 330 21.68 0.40 24.82
C HIS A 330 22.55 -0.79 25.27
N LYS A 331 22.30 -2.00 24.77
CA LYS A 331 23.16 -3.18 25.01
C LYS A 331 24.59 -2.97 24.52
N PHE A 332 24.77 -2.38 23.34
CA PHE A 332 26.06 -2.01 22.76
C PHE A 332 26.82 -1.05 23.68
N LYS A 333 26.16 -0.01 24.18
CA LYS A 333 26.75 0.93 25.15
C LYS A 333 27.15 0.27 26.47
N SER A 334 26.45 -0.79 26.85
CA SER A 334 26.74 -1.58 28.05
C SER A 334 27.77 -2.71 27.82
N GLY A 335 28.31 -2.85 26.61
CA GLY A 335 29.33 -3.86 26.28
C GLY A 335 28.79 -5.29 26.08
N ASP A 336 27.51 -5.45 25.75
CA ASP A 336 26.94 -6.76 25.40
C ASP A 336 27.68 -7.34 24.17
N ALA A 337 28.15 -8.58 24.29
CA ALA A 337 29.01 -9.21 23.30
C ALA A 337 28.33 -9.37 21.92
N ALA A 338 27.01 -9.62 21.88
CA ALA A 338 26.28 -9.72 20.63
C ALA A 338 26.11 -8.35 19.98
N ALA A 339 25.78 -7.32 20.76
CA ALA A 339 25.65 -5.96 20.25
C ALA A 339 27.01 -5.38 19.77
N LEU A 340 28.12 -5.71 20.43
CA LEU A 340 29.48 -5.39 19.97
C LEU A 340 29.84 -6.12 18.66
N ASP A 341 29.47 -7.40 18.51
CA ASP A 341 29.67 -8.14 17.25
C ASP A 341 28.85 -7.56 16.09
N MET A 342 27.63 -7.09 16.35
CA MET A 342 26.83 -6.35 15.37
C MET A 342 27.50 -5.04 14.95
N ALA A 343 28.12 -4.33 15.89
CA ALA A 343 28.72 -3.00 15.70
C ALA A 343 30.15 -3.03 15.14
N ARG A 344 30.79 -4.20 15.00
CA ARG A 344 32.16 -4.31 14.49
C ARG A 344 32.24 -3.88 13.02
N LYS A 345 33.32 -3.19 12.65
CA LYS A 345 33.66 -2.80 11.28
C LYS A 345 33.50 -3.96 10.30
N SER A 346 33.20 -3.63 9.06
CA SER A 346 33.15 -4.58 7.96
C SER A 346 34.40 -5.46 7.95
N SER A 347 34.22 -6.79 7.97
CA SER A 347 35.33 -7.73 8.00
C SER A 347 36.10 -7.85 6.69
N GLY A 348 35.58 -7.26 5.60
CA GLY A 348 36.06 -7.49 4.24
C GLY A 348 35.74 -8.88 3.68
N ASN A 349 35.24 -9.82 4.51
CA ASN A 349 34.90 -11.16 4.06
C ASN A 349 33.48 -11.22 3.47
N VAL A 350 33.37 -10.92 2.18
CA VAL A 350 32.12 -10.92 1.42
C VAL A 350 31.35 -12.25 1.41
N ASN A 351 31.99 -13.37 1.80
CA ASN A 351 31.34 -14.67 1.86
C ASN A 351 30.55 -14.90 3.15
N ARG A 352 30.90 -14.20 4.24
CA ARG A 352 30.31 -14.40 5.57
C ARG A 352 29.54 -13.18 6.07
N ASP A 353 30.05 -12.00 5.76
CA ASP A 353 29.61 -10.72 6.33
C ASP A 353 28.77 -9.93 5.31
N ALA A 354 27.55 -9.60 5.70
CA ALA A 354 26.60 -8.88 4.85
C ALA A 354 27.02 -7.41 4.61
N LEU A 355 27.64 -6.72 5.57
CA LEU A 355 28.12 -5.35 5.36
C LEU A 355 29.34 -5.34 4.43
N ALA A 356 30.20 -6.37 4.49
CA ALA A 356 31.26 -6.54 3.50
C ALA A 356 30.68 -6.78 2.09
N TRP A 357 29.64 -7.62 2.00
CA TRP A 357 28.97 -7.90 0.72
C TRP A 357 28.24 -6.70 0.11
N TYR A 358 27.66 -5.83 0.94
CA TYR A 358 26.94 -4.61 0.54
C TYR A 358 27.80 -3.33 0.53
N ASN A 359 29.13 -3.45 0.68
CA ASN A 359 30.01 -2.30 0.91
C ASN A 359 29.90 -1.22 -0.19
N ASP A 360 29.78 -1.62 -1.45
CA ASP A 360 29.57 -0.74 -2.60
C ASP A 360 28.25 0.06 -2.50
N ILE A 361 27.16 -0.60 -2.11
CA ILE A 361 25.84 0.03 -1.96
C ILE A 361 25.84 1.02 -0.79
N PHE A 362 26.43 0.66 0.34
CA PHE A 362 26.57 1.56 1.48
C PHE A 362 27.45 2.76 1.16
N THR A 363 28.59 2.53 0.49
CA THR A 363 29.48 3.62 0.05
C THR A 363 28.76 4.58 -0.88
N ALA A 364 27.98 4.08 -1.84
CA ALA A 364 27.18 4.91 -2.74
C ALA A 364 26.08 5.71 -2.01
N ALA A 365 25.60 5.21 -0.87
CA ALA A 365 24.66 5.90 0.00
C ALA A 365 25.33 6.85 1.02
N GLY A 366 26.66 7.01 0.97
CA GLY A 366 27.41 7.84 1.92
C GLY A 366 27.56 7.23 3.32
N MET A 367 27.31 5.93 3.48
CA MET A 367 27.36 5.21 4.75
C MET A 367 28.64 4.38 4.86
N SER A 368 29.55 4.75 5.76
CA SER A 368 30.82 4.02 5.96
C SER A 368 30.72 2.98 7.08
N ASN A 369 31.22 1.78 6.82
CA ASN A 369 31.29 0.67 7.79
C ASN A 369 32.74 0.30 8.13
N ALA A 370 33.67 1.25 7.99
CA ALA A 370 35.11 1.01 8.15
C ALA A 370 35.60 1.00 9.62
N ALA A 371 34.76 1.45 10.55
CA ALA A 371 35.08 1.55 11.98
C ALA A 371 34.08 0.74 12.83
N ASP A 372 34.54 0.28 13.99
CA ASP A 372 33.65 -0.29 15.00
C ASP A 372 32.78 0.84 15.58
N GLY A 373 31.50 0.56 15.87
CA GLY A 373 30.68 1.46 16.68
C GLY A 373 29.25 1.66 16.20
N ALA A 374 28.63 2.72 16.74
CA ALA A 374 27.21 3.05 16.58
C ALA A 374 26.76 3.17 15.12
N GLU A 375 27.58 3.77 14.26
CA GLU A 375 27.30 3.93 12.83
C GLU A 375 27.18 2.57 12.13
N THR A 376 28.15 1.68 12.33
CA THR A 376 28.15 0.33 11.74
C THR A 376 26.98 -0.51 12.26
N LEU A 377 26.66 -0.39 13.55
CA LEU A 377 25.46 -1.01 14.12
C LEU A 377 24.18 -0.49 13.46
N ARG A 378 24.09 0.83 13.23
CA ARG A 378 22.95 1.46 12.59
C ARG A 378 22.79 1.02 11.14
N HIS A 379 23.86 1.02 10.37
CA HIS A 379 23.86 0.56 8.98
C HIS A 379 23.47 -0.92 8.85
N LEU A 380 23.86 -1.78 9.80
CA LEU A 380 23.36 -3.16 9.86
C LEU A 380 21.83 -3.20 9.96
N PHE A 381 21.23 -2.39 10.84
CA PHE A 381 19.78 -2.30 10.95
C PHE A 381 19.13 -1.69 9.71
N VAL A 382 19.77 -0.73 9.04
CA VAL A 382 19.29 -0.21 7.74
C VAL A 382 19.18 -1.33 6.70
N LEU A 383 20.18 -2.21 6.61
CA LEU A 383 20.12 -3.39 5.75
C LEU A 383 18.96 -4.32 6.17
N MET A 384 18.75 -4.50 7.47
CA MET A 384 17.68 -5.35 7.98
C MET A 384 16.28 -4.80 7.68
N PHE A 385 16.08 -3.47 7.63
CA PHE A 385 14.82 -2.89 7.14
C PHE A 385 14.51 -3.39 5.71
N GLY A 386 15.51 -3.37 4.83
CA GLY A 386 15.36 -3.92 3.48
C GLY A 386 15.16 -5.43 3.47
N LEU A 387 15.86 -6.17 4.33
CA LEU A 387 15.76 -7.62 4.39
C LEU A 387 14.37 -8.08 4.83
N GLY A 388 13.83 -7.52 5.93
CA GLY A 388 12.51 -7.91 6.44
C GLY A 388 11.40 -7.60 5.44
N MET A 389 11.50 -6.49 4.70
CA MET A 389 10.59 -6.22 3.58
C MET A 389 10.73 -7.25 2.46
N ARG A 390 11.93 -7.73 2.15
CA ARG A 390 12.13 -8.73 1.10
C ARG A 390 11.64 -10.13 1.49
N GLU A 391 11.88 -10.55 2.73
CA GLU A 391 11.54 -11.88 3.22
C GLU A 391 10.06 -12.01 3.58
N SER A 392 9.49 -11.02 4.28
CA SER A 392 8.15 -11.16 4.85
C SER A 392 7.23 -9.96 4.59
N SER A 393 7.65 -9.00 3.77
CA SER A 393 6.95 -7.72 3.62
C SER A 393 6.75 -6.98 4.97
N GLY A 394 7.65 -7.22 5.93
CA GLY A 394 7.57 -6.67 7.28
C GLY A 394 6.61 -7.42 8.21
N HIS A 395 6.04 -8.55 7.79
CA HIS A 395 5.22 -9.38 8.66
C HIS A 395 6.07 -10.20 9.62
N TYR A 396 5.73 -10.16 10.90
CA TYR A 396 6.47 -10.88 11.93
C TYR A 396 6.13 -12.37 12.00
N CYS A 397 4.96 -12.75 11.46
CA CYS A 397 4.34 -14.04 11.67
C CYS A 397 4.46 -15.00 10.50
N GLU A 398 5.39 -14.81 9.57
CA GLU A 398 5.44 -15.68 8.39
C GLU A 398 5.81 -17.12 8.72
N GLY A 399 5.05 -18.04 8.12
CA GLY A 399 5.18 -19.49 8.30
C GLY A 399 6.37 -20.06 7.57
N ARG A 400 6.54 -21.39 7.66
CA ARG A 400 7.54 -22.09 6.86
C ARG A 400 7.22 -21.94 5.38
N ASP A 401 8.23 -21.70 4.56
CA ASP A 401 8.12 -21.91 3.12
C ASP A 401 7.85 -23.40 2.83
N VAL A 402 6.60 -23.73 2.52
CA VAL A 402 6.17 -25.10 2.21
C VAL A 402 6.65 -25.58 0.85
N THR A 403 7.25 -24.69 0.04
CA THR A 403 7.83 -25.01 -1.27
C THR A 403 9.32 -25.36 -1.19
N ALA A 404 9.94 -25.20 -0.01
CA ALA A 404 11.35 -25.54 0.22
C ALA A 404 11.54 -27.00 0.67
N ASP A 405 12.62 -27.63 0.21
CA ASP A 405 13.00 -29.02 0.56
C ASP A 405 13.46 -29.18 2.02
N ASN A 406 13.61 -28.07 2.75
CA ASN A 406 14.06 -28.00 4.13
C ASN A 406 12.93 -28.36 5.11
N MET A 407 12.66 -29.66 5.21
CA MET A 407 11.48 -30.19 5.91
C MET A 407 11.73 -30.61 7.37
N THR A 408 12.81 -30.19 8.04
CA THR A 408 13.02 -30.51 9.47
C THR A 408 12.74 -29.31 10.36
N ALA A 409 12.49 -29.54 11.66
CA ALA A 409 12.32 -28.46 12.63
C ALA A 409 13.53 -27.50 12.65
N ASP A 410 14.73 -28.03 12.42
CA ASP A 410 15.98 -27.26 12.47
C ASP A 410 16.19 -26.39 11.23
N THR A 411 15.64 -26.80 10.10
CA THR A 411 15.86 -26.17 8.78
C THR A 411 14.67 -25.35 8.30
N ALA A 412 13.53 -25.44 9.01
CA ALA A 412 12.35 -24.63 8.74
C ALA A 412 12.62 -23.15 9.02
N GLU A 413 12.51 -22.32 7.99
CA GLU A 413 12.60 -20.86 8.07
C GLU A 413 11.31 -20.27 8.64
N ALA A 414 11.41 -19.27 9.51
CA ALA A 414 10.23 -18.66 10.13
C ALA A 414 10.40 -17.17 10.47
N GLY A 415 9.26 -16.51 10.57
CA GLY A 415 9.13 -15.16 11.10
C GLY A 415 9.68 -14.07 10.18
N LEU A 416 10.01 -12.93 10.79
CA LEU A 416 10.28 -11.66 10.11
C LEU A 416 11.41 -11.70 9.07
N PHE A 417 12.41 -12.56 9.28
CA PHE A 417 13.57 -12.68 8.40
C PHE A 417 13.71 -14.07 7.79
N GLN A 418 12.67 -14.92 7.88
CA GLN A 418 12.65 -16.29 7.35
C GLN A 418 13.95 -17.03 7.68
N MET A 419 14.22 -17.22 8.97
CA MET A 419 15.47 -17.81 9.45
C MET A 419 15.23 -19.17 10.12
N SER A 420 16.20 -20.06 10.03
CA SER A 420 16.16 -21.42 10.58
C SER A 420 17.08 -21.60 11.79
N PHE A 421 16.77 -22.57 12.65
CA PHE A 421 17.52 -22.84 13.88
C PHE A 421 18.96 -23.29 13.61
N ASP A 422 19.21 -23.96 12.50
CA ASP A 422 20.53 -24.48 12.15
C ASP A 422 21.59 -23.39 11.90
N ALA A 423 21.16 -22.14 11.70
CA ALA A 423 21.96 -20.91 11.77
C ALA A 423 22.76 -20.78 13.07
N ASN A 424 22.29 -21.41 14.15
CA ASN A 424 22.90 -21.39 15.48
C ASN A 424 24.37 -21.84 15.49
N ARG A 425 24.77 -22.67 14.51
CA ARG A 425 26.16 -23.14 14.37
C ARG A 425 27.13 -22.06 13.88
N ALA A 426 26.63 -20.93 13.38
CA ALA A 426 27.45 -19.87 12.79
C ALA A 426 28.26 -19.08 13.81
N SER A 427 27.75 -18.95 15.04
CA SER A 427 28.38 -18.21 16.13
C SER A 427 27.80 -18.65 17.48
N PRO A 428 28.62 -18.82 18.54
CA PRO A 428 28.11 -19.11 19.88
C PRO A 428 27.18 -18.01 20.43
N LEU A 429 27.29 -16.78 19.93
CA LEU A 429 26.42 -15.66 20.31
C LEU A 429 24.96 -15.92 19.93
N LEU A 430 24.72 -16.62 18.82
CA LEU A 430 23.36 -16.99 18.40
C LEU A 430 22.70 -17.92 19.42
N GLY A 431 23.46 -18.88 19.95
CA GLY A 431 22.99 -19.81 20.97
C GLY A 431 22.67 -19.11 22.30
N GLN A 432 23.49 -18.12 22.66
CA GLN A 432 23.26 -17.28 23.83
C GLN A 432 22.00 -16.42 23.69
N ILE A 433 21.78 -15.80 22.52
CA ILE A 433 20.56 -15.03 22.23
C ILE A 433 19.33 -15.95 22.32
N PHE A 434 19.39 -17.13 21.69
CA PHE A 434 18.29 -18.09 21.73
C PHE A 434 17.97 -18.54 23.15
N ALA A 435 18.98 -18.94 23.93
CA ALA A 435 18.78 -19.33 25.33
C ALA A 435 18.17 -18.21 26.18
N ARG A 436 18.63 -16.96 26.01
CA ARG A 436 18.12 -15.79 26.73
C ARG A 436 16.63 -15.55 26.44
N TYR A 437 16.25 -15.52 25.16
CA TYR A 437 14.87 -15.27 24.75
C TYR A 437 13.94 -16.45 25.04
N LYS A 438 14.46 -17.69 25.03
CA LYS A 438 13.72 -18.88 25.45
C LYS A 438 13.39 -18.84 26.96
N ALA A 439 14.32 -18.35 27.78
CA ALA A 439 14.12 -18.20 29.21
C ALA A 439 13.20 -17.02 29.57
N SER A 440 13.30 -15.91 28.84
CA SER A 440 12.49 -14.71 29.06
C SER A 440 12.05 -14.09 27.73
N PRO A 441 10.88 -14.49 27.19
CA PRO A 441 10.39 -13.98 25.92
C PRO A 441 9.87 -12.54 26.07
N SER A 442 10.68 -11.53 25.72
CA SER A 442 10.27 -10.11 25.64
C SER A 442 10.56 -9.57 24.24
N GLY A 443 9.54 -9.25 23.43
CA GLY A 443 9.75 -9.21 21.97
C GLY A 443 9.06 -8.12 21.16
N PHE A 444 8.43 -7.12 21.79
CA PHE A 444 7.66 -6.05 21.11
C PHE A 444 6.56 -6.56 20.16
N LEU A 445 5.99 -7.73 20.43
CA LEU A 445 4.96 -8.33 19.57
C LEU A 445 3.76 -7.40 19.35
N ALA A 446 3.31 -6.71 20.39
CA ALA A 446 2.21 -5.75 20.31
C ALA A 446 2.51 -4.56 19.38
N ASP A 447 3.79 -4.18 19.25
CA ASP A 447 4.21 -3.11 18.36
C ASP A 447 4.31 -3.63 16.92
N PHE A 448 4.97 -4.77 16.72
CA PHE A 448 5.12 -5.39 15.39
C PHE A 448 3.80 -5.84 14.75
N SER A 449 2.75 -6.10 15.55
CA SER A 449 1.45 -6.53 15.03
C SER A 449 0.59 -5.39 14.48
N VAL A 450 0.95 -4.14 14.73
CA VAL A 450 0.18 -2.98 14.24
C VAL A 450 0.22 -2.93 12.70
N GLY A 451 -0.94 -3.13 12.09
CA GLY A 451 -1.08 -3.13 10.62
C GLY A 451 -0.64 -4.44 9.97
N VAL A 452 -0.50 -5.53 10.73
CA VAL A 452 -0.18 -6.87 10.23
C VAL A 452 -1.29 -7.83 10.63
N HIS A 453 -1.82 -8.58 9.66
CA HIS A 453 -2.80 -9.65 9.90
C HIS A 453 -2.16 -11.00 9.60
N CYS A 454 -2.23 -11.92 10.55
CA CYS A 454 -1.63 -13.24 10.46
C CYS A 454 -2.73 -14.30 10.34
N SER A 455 -2.73 -15.07 9.25
CA SER A 455 -3.59 -16.24 9.14
C SER A 455 -3.09 -17.38 10.03
N SER A 456 -3.93 -18.38 10.27
CA SER A 456 -3.53 -19.61 10.97
C SER A 456 -2.33 -20.28 10.30
N GLY A 457 -2.29 -20.29 8.97
CA GLY A 457 -1.19 -20.84 8.17
C GLY A 457 0.13 -20.08 8.39
N ASN A 458 0.10 -18.75 8.51
CA ASN A 458 1.31 -17.98 8.81
C ASN A 458 1.89 -18.41 10.18
N LEU A 459 1.04 -18.72 11.15
CA LEU A 459 1.46 -19.09 12.50
C LEU A 459 1.93 -20.56 12.66
N GLU A 460 1.77 -21.40 11.64
CA GLU A 460 2.15 -22.82 11.70
C GLU A 460 3.64 -23.03 11.94
N ASN A 461 3.98 -23.94 12.85
CA ASN A 461 5.35 -24.33 13.14
C ASN A 461 5.49 -25.83 12.94
N PHE A 462 6.67 -26.28 12.54
CA PHE A 462 6.89 -27.65 12.12
C PHE A 462 7.87 -28.40 13.04
N GLY A 463 7.53 -29.66 13.34
CA GLY A 463 8.39 -30.59 14.08
C GLY A 463 8.35 -30.42 15.60
N SER A 464 9.46 -30.69 16.28
CA SER A 464 9.58 -30.68 17.75
C SER A 464 10.98 -30.21 18.20
N GLY A 465 11.18 -30.05 19.50
CA GLY A 465 12.46 -29.66 20.09
C GLY A 465 12.84 -28.19 19.85
N ASP A 466 14.14 -27.89 19.91
CA ASP A 466 14.63 -26.51 19.84
C ASP A 466 14.33 -25.83 18.49
N GLY A 467 14.30 -26.57 17.38
CA GLY A 467 13.88 -26.04 16.09
C GLY A 467 12.43 -25.55 16.08
N LEU A 468 11.52 -26.23 16.78
CA LEU A 468 10.13 -25.78 16.95
C LEU A 468 10.05 -24.54 17.84
N ASP A 469 10.79 -24.52 18.95
CA ASP A 469 10.82 -23.39 19.87
C ASP A 469 11.43 -22.15 19.20
N PHE A 470 12.43 -22.33 18.33
CA PHE A 470 13.01 -21.27 17.51
C PHE A 470 11.96 -20.63 16.59
N GLN A 471 11.23 -21.44 15.83
CA GLN A 471 10.16 -20.94 14.95
C GLN A 471 9.10 -20.15 15.74
N ARG A 472 8.70 -20.65 16.91
CA ARG A 472 7.76 -19.95 17.81
C ARG A 472 8.32 -18.60 18.26
N LEU A 473 9.57 -18.56 18.74
CA LEU A 473 10.21 -17.32 19.18
C LEU A 473 10.34 -16.31 18.03
N CYS A 474 10.67 -16.75 16.81
CA CYS A 474 10.74 -15.86 15.65
C CYS A 474 9.43 -15.10 15.38
N LYS A 475 8.28 -15.69 15.72
CA LYS A 475 6.96 -15.09 15.51
C LYS A 475 6.39 -14.43 16.76
N GLN A 476 6.58 -15.01 17.93
CA GLN A 476 6.01 -14.52 19.18
C GLN A 476 6.89 -13.47 19.85
N CYS A 477 8.18 -13.42 19.48
CA CYS A 477 9.13 -12.43 19.96
C CYS A 477 9.90 -11.79 18.80
N PRO A 478 9.29 -10.88 18.03
CA PRO A 478 9.98 -10.26 16.90
C PRO A 478 11.35 -9.64 17.21
N ALA A 479 11.56 -9.09 18.41
CA ALA A 479 12.88 -8.62 18.84
C ALA A 479 13.97 -9.72 18.87
N PHE A 480 13.60 -10.97 19.18
CA PHE A 480 14.48 -12.13 19.05
C PHE A 480 14.89 -12.33 17.59
N ALA A 481 13.93 -12.34 16.67
CA ALA A 481 14.21 -12.51 15.24
C ALA A 481 15.16 -11.43 14.72
N VAL A 482 14.98 -10.18 15.16
CA VAL A 482 15.85 -9.05 14.83
C VAL A 482 17.25 -9.24 15.41
N GLU A 483 17.41 -9.43 16.72
CA GLU A 483 18.75 -9.58 17.33
C GLU A 483 19.51 -10.79 16.77
N TYR A 484 18.82 -11.90 16.57
CA TYR A 484 19.41 -13.11 16.03
C TYR A 484 19.85 -12.89 14.57
N ALA A 485 19.00 -12.28 13.73
CA ALA A 485 19.32 -12.02 12.32
C ALA A 485 20.46 -11.02 12.18
N ALA A 486 20.54 -10.02 13.05
CA ALA A 486 21.61 -9.03 13.08
C ALA A 486 22.98 -9.70 13.27
N VAL A 487 23.13 -10.57 14.28
CA VAL A 487 24.37 -11.35 14.46
C VAL A 487 24.59 -12.28 13.26
N ALA A 488 23.58 -13.04 12.84
CA ALA A 488 23.73 -14.01 11.77
C ALA A 488 24.16 -13.37 10.43
N LEU A 489 23.70 -12.15 10.11
CA LEU A 489 24.16 -11.37 8.95
C LEU A 489 25.66 -11.04 8.99
N ARG A 490 26.29 -11.00 10.17
CA ARG A 490 27.74 -10.81 10.32
C ARG A 490 28.55 -12.10 10.07
N HIS A 491 27.92 -13.27 10.15
CA HIS A 491 28.62 -14.57 10.19
C HIS A 491 28.25 -15.54 9.05
N ILE A 492 27.02 -15.52 8.56
CA ILE A 492 26.45 -16.45 7.57
C ILE A 492 25.48 -15.73 6.61
N ARG A 493 25.88 -14.58 6.04
CA ARG A 493 25.05 -13.80 5.10
C ARG A 493 24.45 -14.61 3.95
N LYS A 494 25.07 -15.73 3.57
CA LYS A 494 24.63 -16.61 2.48
C LYS A 494 23.32 -17.34 2.74
N HIS A 495 22.86 -17.38 3.99
CA HIS A 495 21.57 -17.93 4.35
C HIS A 495 20.43 -17.26 3.55
N TRP A 496 20.44 -15.94 3.41
CA TRP A 496 19.37 -15.20 2.74
C TRP A 496 19.60 -15.03 1.23
N GLY A 497 18.70 -15.58 0.42
CA GLY A 497 18.66 -15.38 -1.03
C GLY A 497 18.60 -13.90 -1.46
N PRO A 498 17.74 -13.05 -0.86
CA PRO A 498 17.69 -11.60 -1.10
C PRO A 498 19.01 -10.89 -0.79
N ILE A 499 19.73 -11.25 0.27
CA ILE A 499 21.08 -10.71 0.54
C ILE A 499 22.04 -11.12 -0.56
N ASN A 500 22.02 -12.41 -0.95
CA ASN A 500 22.89 -12.93 -2.01
C ASN A 500 22.71 -12.23 -3.35
N ARG A 501 21.48 -11.81 -3.66
CA ARG A 501 21.14 -11.12 -4.91
C ARG A 501 21.11 -9.59 -4.78
N LYS A 502 21.57 -9.03 -3.66
CA LYS A 502 21.56 -7.59 -3.38
C LYS A 502 20.17 -6.94 -3.53
N LYS A 503 19.12 -7.65 -3.10
CA LYS A 503 17.71 -7.22 -3.22
C LYS A 503 17.18 -6.48 -1.99
N ALA A 504 17.87 -6.52 -0.85
CA ALA A 504 17.50 -5.72 0.31
C ALA A 504 17.89 -4.26 0.04
N GLU A 505 16.93 -3.34 0.08
CA GLU A 505 17.20 -1.94 -0.23
C GLU A 505 17.85 -1.22 0.96
N ILE A 506 18.87 -0.41 0.69
CA ILE A 506 19.46 0.53 1.65
C ILE A 506 18.75 1.88 1.48
N ARG A 507 18.18 2.40 2.57
CA ARG A 507 17.36 3.62 2.58
C ARG A 507 17.90 4.61 3.61
N ALA A 508 18.23 5.82 3.17
CA ALA A 508 18.76 6.88 4.03
C ALA A 508 17.75 7.32 5.10
N GLU A 509 16.46 7.19 4.81
CA GLU A 509 15.39 7.49 5.76
C GLU A 509 15.42 6.54 6.96
N CYS A 510 15.80 5.27 6.76
CA CYS A 510 15.98 4.31 7.86
C CYS A 510 17.17 4.71 8.72
N ASP A 511 18.29 5.12 8.12
CA ASP A 511 19.47 5.58 8.85
C ASP A 511 19.15 6.81 9.72
N ALA A 512 18.45 7.79 9.14
CA ALA A 512 18.02 8.99 9.85
C ALA A 512 17.11 8.68 11.05
N LEU A 513 16.14 7.77 10.89
CA LEU A 513 15.29 7.32 11.99
C LEU A 513 16.12 6.70 13.12
N LEU A 514 17.01 5.77 12.78
CA LEU A 514 17.80 5.07 13.78
C LEU A 514 18.82 5.99 14.47
N ALA A 515 19.32 7.02 13.77
CA ALA A 515 20.16 8.04 14.37
C ALA A 515 19.38 8.83 15.44
N GLN A 516 18.12 9.19 15.15
CA GLN A 516 17.25 9.84 16.13
C GLN A 516 16.97 8.94 17.35
N VAL A 517 16.78 7.64 17.15
CA VAL A 517 16.63 6.67 18.24
C VAL A 517 17.89 6.61 19.11
N ALA A 518 19.08 6.56 18.51
CA ALA A 518 20.35 6.56 19.25
C ALA A 518 20.51 7.85 20.06
N THR A 519 20.24 9.02 19.44
CA THR A 519 20.25 10.31 20.13
C THR A 519 19.28 10.36 21.30
N ALA A 520 18.06 9.84 21.14
CA ALA A 520 17.07 9.78 22.23
C ALA A 520 17.61 9.00 23.44
N ILE A 521 18.24 7.85 23.21
CA ILE A 521 18.82 7.01 24.26
C ILE A 521 20.04 7.67 24.91
N ASP A 522 20.85 8.39 24.14
CA ASP A 522 21.99 9.12 24.68
C ASP A 522 21.56 10.33 25.52
N SER A 523 20.50 11.02 25.11
CA SER A 523 19.95 12.18 25.82
C SER A 523 19.10 11.80 27.04
N ASN A 524 18.53 10.59 27.06
CA ASN A 524 17.74 10.09 28.19
C ASN A 524 18.17 8.69 28.63
N PRO A 525 19.04 8.59 29.67
CA PRO A 525 19.54 7.32 30.19
C PRO A 525 18.47 6.34 30.68
N ALA A 526 17.24 6.80 30.95
CA ALA A 526 16.14 5.94 31.40
C ALA A 526 15.49 5.14 30.24
N LEU A 527 15.60 5.60 28.99
CA LEU A 527 14.97 4.94 27.85
C LEU A 527 15.59 3.59 27.52
N GLY A 528 16.92 3.48 27.58
CA GLY A 528 17.64 2.24 27.29
C GLY A 528 17.19 1.07 28.18
N PRO A 529 17.22 1.21 29.52
CA PRO A 529 16.72 0.21 30.45
C PRO A 529 15.24 -0.12 30.24
N ALA A 530 14.40 0.88 29.94
CA ALA A 530 12.97 0.66 29.71
C ALA A 530 12.65 -0.14 28.43
N LEU A 531 13.63 -0.33 27.54
CA LEU A 531 13.50 -1.16 26.34
C LEU A 531 13.91 -2.63 26.55
N GLN A 532 14.55 -3.01 27.65
CA GLN A 532 14.95 -4.40 27.94
C GLN A 532 13.75 -5.23 28.40
#